data_AF-A0A645D7I4-F1
#
_entry.id   AF-A0A645D7I4-F1
#
_cell.length_a   1.000
_cell.length_b   1.000
_cell.length_c   1.000
_cell.angle_alpha   90.00
_cell.angle_beta   90.00
_cell.angle_gamma   90.00
#
_symmetry.space_group_name_H-M   'P 1'
#
loop_
_entity.id
_entity.type
_entity.pdbx_description
1 polymer ?
#
loop_
_entity_poly.entity_id
_entity_poly.type
_entity_poly.pdbx_seq_one_letter_code
_entity_poly.pdbx_strand_id
1 'polypeptide(L)'
;MCGLCTHSTSRDKFKRTLKQITNRSNGKGYKWLKSRLTEYIRGWVTYYRLADMKSFIVSTDQWYHRRLRMYIWKSWKRVRTRCVNLMKCGISRYNSWMWANTRLGYWRISHSRILTAAFTDKRLDAAGYPRIMNIYMRLHRK
;
A
#
# COMPACT_ATOMS: atom_id res chain seq x y z
N MET A 1 26.27 -14.17 -16.29
CA MET A 1 26.20 -12.92 -15.51
C MET A 1 25.61 -13.25 -14.14
N CYS A 2 26.41 -13.20 -13.06
CA CYS A 2 25.87 -13.33 -11.70
C CYS A 2 25.14 -12.04 -11.33
N GLY A 3 23.81 -12.05 -11.35
CA GLY A 3 23.01 -10.93 -10.85
C GLY A 3 23.15 -10.85 -9.33
N LEU A 4 23.65 -9.74 -8.81
CA LEU A 4 23.66 -9.48 -7.37
C LEU A 4 22.21 -9.52 -6.87
N CYS A 5 21.86 -10.52 -6.07
CA CYS A 5 20.53 -10.64 -5.48
C CYS A 5 20.53 -10.10 -4.05
N THR A 6 19.41 -9.52 -3.61
CA THR A 6 19.29 -9.08 -2.21
C THR A 6 19.18 -10.28 -1.27
N HIS A 7 19.95 -10.29 -0.18
CA HIS A 7 19.88 -11.34 0.82
C HIS A 7 18.48 -11.41 1.46
N SER A 8 18.02 -12.62 1.81
CA SER A 8 16.68 -12.87 2.36
C SER A 8 16.41 -12.05 3.64
N THR A 9 17.41 -11.93 4.52
CA THR A 9 17.29 -11.16 5.77
C THR A 9 17.02 -9.68 5.52
N SER A 10 17.64 -9.06 4.51
CA SER A 10 17.41 -7.66 4.15
C SER A 10 16.01 -7.45 3.57
N ARG A 11 15.54 -8.38 2.74
CA ARG A 11 14.18 -8.39 2.20
C ARG A 11 13.12 -8.51 3.30
N ASP A 12 13.37 -9.36 4.29
CA ASP A 12 12.48 -9.51 5.44
C ASP A 12 12.48 -8.28 6.34
N LYS A 13 13.65 -7.68 6.60
CA LYS A 13 13.75 -6.40 7.32
C LYS A 13 12.93 -5.32 6.62
N PHE A 14 13.04 -5.21 5.30
CA PHE A 14 12.24 -4.26 4.50
C PHE A 14 10.74 -4.44 4.70
N LYS A 15 10.24 -5.67 4.54
CA LYS A 15 8.82 -5.98 4.75
C LYS A 15 8.39 -5.72 6.20
N ARG A 16 9.20 -6.05 7.20
CA ARG A 16 8.89 -5.79 8.62
C ARG A 16 8.75 -4.29 8.88
N THR A 17 9.67 -3.47 8.39
CA THR A 17 9.60 -2.01 8.57
C THR A 17 8.41 -1.41 7.82
N LEU A 18 8.13 -1.85 6.59
CA LEU A 18 6.90 -1.45 5.88
C LEU A 18 5.65 -1.82 6.69
N LYS A 19 5.62 -3.02 7.30
CA LYS A 19 4.52 -3.48 8.16
C LYS A 19 4.32 -2.55 9.36
N GLN A 20 5.41 -2.12 10.00
CA GLN A 20 5.39 -1.20 11.13
C GLN A 20 4.89 0.20 10.73
N ILE A 21 5.41 0.75 9.62
CA ILE A 21 5.00 2.08 9.12
C ILE A 21 3.50 2.07 8.74
N THR A 22 3.04 1.01 8.09
CA THR A 22 1.62 0.84 7.70
C THR A 22 0.78 0.17 8.78
N ASN A 23 1.20 0.23 10.05
CA ASN A 23 0.41 -0.34 11.13
C ASN A 23 -0.93 0.41 11.26
N ARG A 24 -2.02 -0.35 11.29
CA ARG A 24 -3.41 0.16 11.33
C ARG A 24 -3.75 0.93 12.60
N SER A 25 -2.95 0.80 13.66
CA SER A 25 -3.16 1.45 14.96
C SER A 25 -2.18 2.60 15.22
N ASN A 26 -1.53 3.17 14.20
CA ASN A 26 -0.71 4.37 14.40
C ASN A 26 -1.59 5.63 14.29
N GLY A 27 -1.70 6.41 15.38
CA GLY A 27 -2.50 7.65 15.41
C GLY A 27 -1.88 8.83 14.64
N LYS A 28 -1.03 8.57 13.63
CA LYS A 28 -0.12 9.57 13.02
C LYS A 28 -0.67 10.23 11.75
N GLY A 29 -1.76 9.68 11.18
CA GLY A 29 -2.46 10.25 10.03
C GLY A 29 -1.78 10.05 8.67
N TYR A 30 -2.46 10.49 7.60
CA TYR A 30 -2.04 10.21 6.21
C TYR A 30 -0.78 10.97 5.77
N LYS A 31 -0.60 12.23 6.20
CA LYS A 31 0.56 13.05 5.82
C LYS A 31 1.86 12.40 6.31
N TRP A 32 1.88 12.01 7.58
CA TRP A 32 3.00 11.27 8.16
C TRP A 32 3.23 9.95 7.44
N LEU A 33 2.18 9.17 7.19
CA LEU A 33 2.28 7.88 6.51
C LEU A 33 2.94 8.00 5.13
N LYS A 34 2.47 8.94 4.30
CA LYS A 34 3.01 9.18 2.96
C LYS A 34 4.48 9.62 3.01
N SER A 35 4.81 10.57 3.87
CA SER A 35 6.17 11.06 4.03
C SER A 35 7.12 9.93 4.46
N ARG A 36 6.77 9.21 5.53
CA ARG A 36 7.60 8.14 6.09
C ARG A 36 7.81 6.98 5.13
N LEU A 37 6.76 6.59 4.40
CA LEU A 37 6.87 5.57 3.36
C LEU A 37 7.77 6.03 2.22
N THR A 38 7.66 7.29 1.82
CA THR A 38 8.44 7.84 0.70
C THR A 38 9.93 7.87 1.02
N GLU A 39 10.28 8.39 2.19
CA GLU A 39 11.65 8.41 2.72
C GLU A 39 12.23 6.98 2.78
N TYR A 40 11.51 6.06 3.43
CA TYR A 40 12.00 4.71 3.66
C TYR A 40 12.16 3.90 2.37
N ILE A 41 11.14 3.92 1.49
CA ILE A 41 11.19 3.17 0.24
C ILE A 41 12.29 3.72 -0.68
N ARG A 42 12.41 5.05 -0.80
CA ARG A 42 13.48 5.65 -1.61
C ARG A 42 14.86 5.26 -1.08
N GLY A 43 15.10 5.40 0.22
CA GLY A 43 16.38 5.04 0.82
C GLY A 43 16.75 3.58 0.58
N TRP A 44 15.81 2.66 0.77
CA TRP A 44 16.06 1.23 0.61
C TRP A 44 16.31 0.83 -0.86
N VAL A 45 15.50 1.34 -1.80
CA VAL A 45 15.67 1.03 -3.23
C VAL A 45 16.97 1.64 -3.77
N THR A 46 17.33 2.86 -3.35
CA THR A 46 18.60 3.48 -3.74
C THR A 46 19.80 2.69 -3.21
N TYR A 47 19.75 2.22 -1.95
CA TYR A 47 20.83 1.42 -1.37
C TYR A 47 21.05 0.11 -2.14
N TYR A 48 19.96 -0.57 -2.52
CA TYR A 48 20.01 -1.82 -3.28
C TYR A 48 19.93 -1.64 -4.80
N ARG A 49 20.24 -0.46 -5.35
CA ARG A 49 20.10 -0.15 -6.79
C ARG A 49 20.90 -1.06 -7.74
N LEU A 50 21.95 -1.70 -7.25
CA LEU A 50 22.78 -2.61 -8.06
C LEU A 50 22.25 -4.04 -8.06
N ALA A 51 21.29 -4.35 -7.18
CA ALA A 51 20.75 -5.69 -7.04
C ALA A 51 19.57 -5.91 -8.00
N ASP A 52 19.49 -7.09 -8.61
CA ASP A 52 18.27 -7.52 -9.28
C ASP A 52 17.26 -8.02 -8.24
N MET A 53 16.17 -7.27 -8.11
CA MET A 53 15.13 -7.52 -7.13
C MET A 53 13.73 -7.25 -7.70
N LYS A 54 13.57 -7.27 -9.03
CA LYS A 54 12.30 -6.93 -9.69
C LYS A 54 11.15 -7.83 -9.22
N SER A 55 11.36 -9.15 -9.17
CA SER A 55 10.34 -10.12 -8.71
C SER A 55 9.95 -9.91 -7.24
N PHE A 56 10.94 -9.62 -6.39
CA PHE A 56 10.71 -9.28 -4.98
C PHE A 56 9.91 -7.97 -4.83
N ILE A 57 10.22 -6.96 -5.64
CA ILE A 57 9.52 -5.67 -5.61
C ILE A 57 8.06 -5.84 -6.04
N VAL A 58 7.79 -6.58 -7.12
CA VAL A 58 6.41 -6.81 -7.59
C VAL A 58 5.54 -7.45 -6.51
N SER A 59 6.02 -8.54 -5.90
CA SER A 59 5.27 -9.23 -4.83
C SER A 59 5.13 -8.35 -3.57
N THR A 60 6.15 -7.57 -3.24
CA THR A 60 6.12 -6.66 -2.09
C THR A 60 5.17 -5.48 -2.31
N ASP A 61 5.13 -4.91 -3.52
CA ASP A 61 4.27 -3.78 -3.90
C ASP A 61 2.78 -4.17 -3.80
N GLN A 62 2.41 -5.36 -4.29
CA GLN A 62 1.06 -5.91 -4.14
C GLN A 62 0.64 -6.08 -2.67
N TRP A 63 1.52 -6.68 -1.86
CA TRP A 63 1.30 -6.85 -0.43
C TRP A 63 1.20 -5.49 0.29
N TYR A 64 2.06 -4.54 -0.06
CA TYR A 64 2.08 -3.18 0.47
C TYR A 64 0.81 -2.39 0.11
N HIS A 65 0.33 -2.45 -1.13
CA HIS A 65 -0.93 -1.83 -1.56
C HIS A 65 -2.14 -2.41 -0.82
N ARG A 66 -2.15 -3.72 -0.53
CA ARG A 66 -3.18 -4.33 0.33
C ARG A 66 -3.13 -3.76 1.75
N ARG A 67 -1.94 -3.45 2.29
CA ARG A 67 -1.79 -2.81 3.60
C ARG A 67 -2.26 -1.36 3.60
N LEU A 68 -1.99 -0.59 2.55
CA LEU A 68 -2.53 0.75 2.40
C LEU A 68 -4.07 0.75 2.41
N ARG A 69 -4.69 -0.16 1.64
CA ARG A 69 -6.15 -0.34 1.66
C ARG A 69 -6.69 -0.65 3.05
N MET A 70 -6.03 -1.55 3.78
CA MET A 70 -6.36 -1.86 5.17
C MET A 70 -6.25 -0.64 6.08
N TYR A 71 -5.17 0.14 5.94
CA TYR A 71 -4.93 1.35 6.72
C TYR A 71 -6.04 2.36 6.50
N ILE A 72 -6.32 2.71 5.23
CA ILE A 72 -7.36 3.68 4.87
C ILE A 72 -8.73 3.21 5.36
N TRP A 73 -9.06 1.94 5.17
CA TRP A 73 -10.33 1.38 5.64
C TRP A 73 -10.49 1.46 7.16
N LYS A 74 -9.40 1.23 7.91
CA LYS A 74 -9.39 1.39 9.37
C LYS A 74 -9.56 2.85 9.79
N SER A 75 -8.91 3.77 9.08
CA SER A 75 -9.04 5.22 9.31
C SER A 75 -10.48 5.70 9.08
N TRP A 76 -11.24 5.06 8.18
CA TRP A 76 -12.68 5.29 8.04
C TRP A 76 -13.43 4.56 9.16
N LYS A 77 -13.38 5.10 10.38
CA LYS A 77 -13.90 4.47 11.60
C LYS A 77 -15.43 4.29 11.57
N ARG A 78 -16.17 5.30 11.11
CA ARG A 78 -17.65 5.30 11.12
C ARG A 78 -18.21 4.74 9.81
N VAL A 79 -19.30 3.99 9.91
CA VAL A 79 -20.02 3.43 8.74
C VAL A 79 -20.38 4.53 7.75
N ARG A 80 -21.00 5.62 8.22
CA ARG A 80 -21.36 6.77 7.37
C ARG A 80 -20.16 7.32 6.59
N THR A 81 -18.99 7.42 7.23
CA THR A 81 -17.76 7.86 6.57
C THR A 81 -17.29 6.88 5.50
N ARG A 82 -17.36 5.57 5.77
CA ARG A 82 -17.05 4.53 4.77
C ARG A 82 -17.98 4.63 3.56
N CYS A 83 -19.30 4.75 3.78
CA CYS A 83 -20.28 4.89 2.71
C CYS A 83 -19.96 6.10 1.82
N VAL A 84 -19.80 7.28 2.44
CA VAL A 84 -19.53 8.52 1.72
C VAL A 84 -18.23 8.43 0.92
N ASN A 85 -17.16 7.89 1.51
CA ASN A 85 -15.89 7.78 0.81
C ASN A 85 -15.91 6.72 -0.28
N LEU A 86 -16.63 5.61 -0.11
CA LEU A 86 -16.83 4.62 -1.18
C LEU A 86 -17.59 5.23 -2.37
N MET A 87 -18.64 6.03 -2.10
CA MET A 87 -19.36 6.76 -3.15
C MET A 87 -18.45 7.78 -3.86
N LYS A 88 -17.60 8.51 -3.11
CA LYS A 88 -16.57 9.39 -3.71
C LYS A 88 -15.56 8.62 -4.58
N CYS A 89 -15.31 7.36 -4.26
CA CYS A 89 -14.51 6.45 -5.09
C CYS A 89 -15.32 5.85 -6.26
N GLY A 90 -16.55 6.30 -6.53
CA GLY A 90 -17.35 5.85 -7.67
C GLY A 90 -18.05 4.50 -7.46
N ILE A 91 -18.13 4.01 -6.21
CA ILE A 91 -18.93 2.82 -5.89
C ILE A 91 -20.40 3.24 -5.76
N SER A 92 -21.32 2.45 -6.34
CA SER A 92 -22.76 2.75 -6.25
C SER A 92 -23.23 2.89 -4.81
N ARG A 93 -24.28 3.70 -4.57
CA ARG A 93 -24.81 3.94 -3.22
C ARG A 93 -25.20 2.65 -2.50
N TYR A 94 -25.90 1.74 -3.20
CA TYR A 94 -26.31 0.45 -2.67
C TYR A 94 -25.10 -0.38 -2.19
N ASN A 95 -24.11 -0.59 -3.08
CA ASN A 95 -22.90 -1.34 -2.74
C ASN A 95 -22.10 -0.66 -1.63
N SER A 96 -22.06 0.68 -1.61
CA SER A 96 -21.34 1.42 -0.58
C SER A 96 -21.91 1.18 0.81
N TRP A 97 -23.24 1.19 0.96
CA TRP A 97 -23.91 0.91 2.24
C TRP A 97 -23.77 -0.56 2.66
N MET A 98 -23.92 -1.49 1.72
CA MET A 98 -23.75 -2.92 1.97
C MET A 98 -22.34 -3.21 2.50
N TRP A 99 -21.31 -2.66 1.87
CA TRP A 99 -19.92 -2.94 2.23
C TRP A 99 -19.40 -2.10 3.40
N ALA A 100 -19.94 -0.91 3.66
CA ALA A 100 -19.56 -0.13 4.83
C ALA A 100 -19.90 -0.83 6.16
N ASN A 101 -20.99 -1.60 6.18
CA ASN A 101 -21.52 -2.36 7.33
C ASN A 101 -20.97 -3.79 7.43
N THR A 102 -20.02 -4.15 6.59
CA THR A 102 -19.44 -5.49 6.58
C THR A 102 -18.85 -5.89 7.95
N ARG A 103 -19.04 -7.17 8.32
CA ARG A 103 -18.42 -7.80 9.50
C ARG A 103 -17.04 -8.41 9.20
N LEU A 104 -16.53 -8.23 7.98
CA LEU A 104 -15.24 -8.78 7.58
C LEU A 104 -14.08 -8.07 8.31
N GLY A 105 -13.10 -8.85 8.77
CA GLY A 105 -11.88 -8.31 9.37
C GLY A 105 -11.07 -7.45 8.41
N TYR A 106 -10.32 -6.47 8.95
CA TYR A 106 -9.60 -5.45 8.17
C TYR A 106 -8.69 -6.01 7.06
N TRP A 107 -7.98 -7.11 7.33
CA TRP A 107 -7.12 -7.75 6.33
C TRP A 107 -7.91 -8.50 5.25
N ARG A 108 -9.08 -9.07 5.60
CA ARG A 108 -9.93 -9.79 4.65
C ARG A 108 -10.58 -8.81 3.68
N ILE A 109 -11.16 -7.72 4.20
CA ILE A 109 -11.78 -6.71 3.34
C ILE A 109 -10.78 -5.95 2.48
N SER A 110 -9.53 -5.78 2.92
CA SER A 110 -8.53 -5.09 2.11
C SER A 110 -8.28 -5.74 0.76
N HIS A 111 -8.62 -7.02 0.57
CA HIS A 111 -8.54 -7.75 -0.70
C HIS A 111 -9.91 -8.00 -1.36
N SER A 112 -10.99 -7.36 -0.90
CA SER A 112 -12.30 -7.52 -1.53
C SER A 112 -12.37 -6.84 -2.89
N ARG A 113 -13.30 -7.27 -3.74
CA ARG A 113 -13.58 -6.63 -5.04
C ARG A 113 -13.96 -5.14 -4.88
N ILE A 114 -14.63 -4.78 -3.79
CA ILE A 114 -14.99 -3.38 -3.53
C ILE A 114 -13.78 -2.52 -3.18
N LEU A 115 -12.89 -2.98 -2.30
CA LEU A 115 -11.72 -2.16 -1.94
C LEU A 115 -10.65 -2.15 -3.04
N THR A 116 -10.52 -3.22 -3.82
CA THR A 116 -9.68 -3.20 -5.04
C THR A 116 -10.23 -2.21 -6.07
N ALA A 117 -11.55 -2.18 -6.30
CA ALA A 117 -12.18 -1.23 -7.21
C ALA A 117 -12.12 0.22 -6.70
N ALA A 118 -12.36 0.44 -5.40
CA ALA A 118 -12.29 1.77 -4.81
C ALA A 118 -10.84 2.33 -4.81
N PHE A 119 -9.87 1.49 -4.45
CA PHE A 119 -8.46 1.85 -4.30
C PHE A 119 -7.58 1.13 -5.33
N THR A 120 -7.80 1.45 -6.60
CA THR A 120 -6.88 1.03 -7.68
C THR A 120 -5.47 1.60 -7.45
N ASP A 121 -4.44 0.92 -7.95
CA ASP A 121 -3.05 1.41 -7.89
C ASP A 121 -2.92 2.85 -8.38
N LYS A 122 -3.54 3.17 -9.52
CA LYS A 122 -3.53 4.53 -10.10
C LYS A 122 -4.08 5.59 -9.14
N ARG A 123 -5.13 5.26 -8.38
CA ARG A 123 -5.72 6.18 -7.39
C ARG A 123 -4.85 6.34 -6.15
N LEU A 124 -4.17 5.28 -5.72
CA LEU A 124 -3.20 5.36 -4.63
C LEU A 124 -1.99 6.22 -5.03
N ASP A 125 -1.51 6.05 -6.26
CA ASP A 125 -0.45 6.86 -6.85
C ASP A 125 -0.88 8.34 -6.94
N ALA A 126 -2.07 8.62 -7.48
CA ALA A 126 -2.62 9.98 -7.56
C ALA A 126 -2.86 10.61 -6.19
N ALA A 127 -3.19 9.80 -5.17
CA ALA A 127 -3.30 10.26 -3.79
C ALA A 127 -1.93 10.54 -3.15
N GLY A 128 -0.81 10.25 -3.81
CA GLY A 128 0.55 10.53 -3.33
C GLY A 128 1.13 9.46 -2.41
N TYR A 129 0.64 8.21 -2.48
CA TYR A 129 1.34 7.09 -1.86
C TYR A 129 2.51 6.66 -2.76
N PRO A 130 3.71 6.43 -2.21
CA PRO A 130 4.84 6.01 -3.02
C PRO A 130 4.65 4.56 -3.48
N ARG A 131 4.84 4.32 -4.77
CA ARG A 131 4.88 2.98 -5.35
C ARG A 131 6.31 2.48 -5.47
N ILE A 132 6.59 1.30 -4.91
CA ILE A 132 7.96 0.77 -4.82
C ILE A 132 8.49 0.51 -6.24
N MET A 133 7.65 -0.07 -7.09
CA MET A 133 7.98 -0.38 -8.48
C MET A 133 8.31 0.87 -9.31
N ASN A 134 7.59 1.98 -9.12
CA ASN A 134 7.86 3.21 -9.86
C ASN A 134 9.22 3.81 -9.50
N ILE A 135 9.60 3.75 -8.22
CA ILE A 135 10.92 4.22 -7.75
C ILE A 135 12.02 3.33 -8.31
N TYR A 136 11.84 2.00 -8.26
CA TYR A 136 12.77 1.05 -8.85
C TYR A 136 12.96 1.27 -10.35
N MET A 137 11.88 1.34 -11.12
CA MET A 137 11.95 1.57 -12.56
C MET A 137 12.64 2.88 -12.92
N ARG A 138 12.46 3.94 -12.12
CA ARG A 138 13.15 5.21 -12.35
C ARG A 138 14.67 5.10 -12.15
N LEU A 139 15.12 4.30 -11.19
CA LEU A 139 16.55 4.13 -10.89
C LEU A 139 17.25 3.13 -11.81
N HIS A 140 16.51 2.21 -12.41
CA HIS A 140 17.03 1.19 -13.33
C HIS A 140 16.79 1.52 -14.81
N ARG A 141 16.24 2.70 -15.14
CA ARG A 141 16.24 3.23 -16.50
C ARG A 141 17.70 3.55 -16.87
N LYS A 142 18.23 2.79 -17.82
CA LYS A 142 19.45 3.13 -18.56
C LYS A 142 19.15 4.29 -19.51
#